data_AF-X1KQT1-F1
#
_entry.id   AF-X1KQT1-F1
#
_cell.length_a   1.000
_cell.length_b   1.000
_cell.length_c   1.000
_cell.angle_alpha   90.00
_cell.angle_beta   90.00
_cell.angle_gamma   90.00
#
_symmetry.space_group_name_H-M   'P 1'
#
loop_
_entity.id
_entity.type
_entity.pdbx_description
1 polymer ?
#
loop_
_entity_poly.entity_id
_entity_poly.type
_entity_poly.pdbx_seq_one_letter_code
_entity_poly.pdbx_strand_id
1 'polypeptide(L)'
;AGIDYTIHYISRYKNELKRKSKINAMKTTLTGTGRAIVFNSVSVAAGVFVLGFSEIQMMAVFGKLIGSVMLLSVIYTLTLLPILLNSIKLKEEGKK
;
A
#
# COMPACT_ATOMS: atom_id res chain seq x y z
N ALA A 1 7.09 -3.48 -4.13
CA ALA A 1 5.93 -2.57 -4.19
C ALA A 1 4.90 -2.91 -3.11
N GLY A 2 4.08 -3.96 -3.27
CA GLY A 2 2.99 -4.24 -2.32
C GLY A 2 3.41 -4.56 -0.89
N ILE A 3 4.49 -5.32 -0.74
CA ILE A 3 5.06 -5.64 0.57
C ILE A 3 5.50 -4.36 1.28
N ASP A 4 6.22 -3.47 0.58
CA ASP A 4 6.71 -2.20 1.13
C ASP A 4 5.55 -1.32 1.60
N TYR A 5 4.53 -1.14 0.76
CA TYR A 5 3.34 -0.36 1.11
C TYR A 5 2.64 -0.91 2.35
N THR A 6 2.54 -2.24 2.44
CA THR A 6 1.93 -2.92 3.58
C THR A 6 2.75 -2.73 4.86
N ILE A 7 4.08 -2.84 4.79
CA ILE A 7 4.98 -2.61 5.93
C ILE A 7 4.85 -1.16 6.41
N HIS A 8 4.91 -0.18 5.50
CA HIS A 8 4.75 1.24 5.85
C HIS A 8 3.39 1.52 6.49
N TYR A 9 2.31 0.96 5.93
CA TYR A 9 0.96 1.12 6.47
C TYR A 9 0.83 0.50 7.87
N ILE A 10 1.24 -0.76 8.05
CA ILE A 10 1.15 -1.46 9.34
C ILE A 10 2.01 -0.77 10.40
N SER A 11 3.23 -0.36 10.05
CA SER A 11 4.13 0.35 10.96
C SER A 11 3.49 1.62 11.48
N ARG A 12 2.92 2.45 10.59
CA ARG A 12 2.20 3.66 11.01
C ARG A 12 0.96 3.34 11.82
N TYR A 13 0.17 2.36 11.40
CA TYR A 13 -1.03 1.95 12.10
C TYR A 13 -0.74 1.46 13.53
N LYS A 14 0.29 0.63 13.73
CA LYS A 14 0.74 0.19 15.05
C LYS A 14 1.19 1.37 15.93
N ASN A 15 1.86 2.37 15.34
CA ASN A 15 2.27 3.57 16.06
C ASN A 15 1.07 4.44 16.48
N GLU A 16 0.06 4.58 15.62
CA GLU A 16 -1.17 5.33 15.93
C GLU A 16 -2.05 4.59 16.96
N LEU A 17 -2.10 3.25 16.92
CA LEU A 17 -2.83 2.42 17.89
C LEU A 17 -2.35 2.61 19.33
N LYS A 18 -1.07 2.96 19.54
CA LYS A 18 -0.54 3.28 20.88
C LYS A 18 -1.16 4.54 21.48
N ARG A 19 -1.80 5.39 20.66
CA ARG A 19 -2.27 6.74 21.06
C ARG A 19 -3.76 6.96 20.81
N LYS A 20 -4.41 6.12 20.00
CA LYS A 20 -5.78 6.34 19.50
C LYS A 20 -6.58 5.03 19.47
N SER A 21 -7.90 5.15 19.49
CA SER A 21 -8.80 4.02 19.23
C SER A 21 -8.56 3.42 17.84
N LYS A 22 -8.91 2.14 17.66
CA LYS A 22 -8.71 1.38 16.41
C LYS A 22 -9.14 2.15 15.15
N ILE A 23 -10.35 2.70 15.18
CA ILE A 23 -10.95 3.45 14.06
C ILE A 23 -10.16 4.75 13.79
N ASN A 24 -9.80 5.50 14.85
CA ASN A 24 -9.07 6.76 14.71
C ASN A 24 -7.62 6.55 14.27
N ALA A 25 -6.98 5.48 14.73
CA ALA A 25 -5.65 5.06 14.28
C ALA A 25 -5.65 4.70 12.79
N MET A 26 -6.67 3.96 12.34
CA MET A 26 -6.86 3.61 10.94
C MET A 26 -7.10 4.87 10.08
N LYS A 27 -8.01 5.75 10.50
CA LYS A 27 -8.29 7.02 9.79
C LYS A 27 -7.06 7.91 9.67
N THR A 28 -6.27 8.03 10.75
CA THR A 28 -5.03 8.83 10.74
C THR A 28 -4.00 8.21 9.80
N THR A 29 -3.85 6.89 9.83
CA THR A 29 -2.91 6.19 8.95
C THR A 29 -3.28 6.36 7.48
N LEU A 30 -4.56 6.24 7.15
CA LEU A 30 -5.07 6.39 5.79
C LEU A 30 -4.88 7.82 5.25
N THR A 31 -5.16 8.84 6.08
CA THR A 31 -5.07 10.25 5.68
C THR A 31 -3.64 10.80 5.68
N GLY A 32 -2.73 10.23 6.49
CA GLY A 32 -1.31 10.57 6.50
C GLY A 32 -0.50 9.68 5.55
N THR A 33 -0.03 8.55 6.07
CA THR A 33 0.83 7.60 5.33
C THR A 33 0.15 7.01 4.10
N GLY A 34 -1.17 6.77 4.15
CA GLY A 34 -1.92 6.26 3.01
C GLY A 34 -1.85 7.19 1.79
N ARG A 35 -1.95 8.51 1.98
CA ARG A 35 -1.77 9.49 0.89
C ARG A 35 -0.34 9.43 0.30
N ALA A 36 0.68 9.37 1.16
CA ALA A 36 2.07 9.26 0.72
C ALA A 36 2.32 7.98 -0.10
N ILE A 37 1.72 6.86 0.32
CA ILE A 37 1.77 5.58 -0.42
C ILE A 37 1.12 5.72 -1.81
N VAL A 38 -0.05 6.37 -1.91
CA VAL A 38 -0.70 6.62 -3.22
C VAL A 38 0.21 7.42 -4.13
N PHE A 39 0.71 8.57 -3.66
CA PHE A 39 1.58 9.43 -4.48
C PHE A 39 2.83 8.70 -4.97
N ASN A 40 3.50 7.95 -4.08
CA ASN A 40 4.63 7.12 -4.48
C ASN A 40 4.24 6.10 -5.54
N SER A 41 3.19 5.31 -5.30
CA SER A 41 2.77 4.24 -6.21
C SER A 41 2.40 4.74 -7.60
N VAL A 42 1.68 5.87 -7.69
CA VAL A 42 1.28 6.48 -8.97
C VAL A 42 2.51 7.00 -9.70
N SER A 43 3.44 7.64 -9.00
CA SER A 43 4.69 8.15 -9.59
C SER A 43 5.55 7.02 -10.16
N VAL A 44 5.73 5.94 -9.40
CA VAL A 44 6.52 4.78 -9.87
C VAL A 44 5.80 4.02 -10.98
N ALA A 45 4.48 3.79 -10.85
CA ALA A 45 3.70 3.13 -11.89
C ALA A 45 3.74 3.92 -13.20
N ALA A 46 3.65 5.25 -13.15
CA ALA A 46 3.78 6.10 -14.32
C ALA A 46 5.16 5.93 -14.99
N GLY A 47 6.24 5.92 -14.21
CA GLY A 47 7.60 5.67 -14.74
C GLY A 47 7.74 4.29 -15.39
N VAL A 48 7.16 3.25 -14.79
CA VAL A 48 7.16 1.89 -15.37
C VAL A 48 6.30 1.81 -16.64
N PHE A 49 5.17 2.52 -16.68
CA PHE A 49 4.30 2.55 -17.86
C PHE A 49 4.97 3.16 -19.09
N VAL A 50 6.02 3.99 -18.92
CA VAL A 50 6.83 4.48 -20.05
C VAL A 50 7.41 3.33 -20.87
N LEU A 51 7.82 2.23 -20.21
CA LEU A 51 8.30 1.02 -20.90
C LEU A 51 7.23 0.40 -21.80
N GLY A 52 5.94 0.63 -21.48
CA GLY A 52 4.78 0.21 -22.26
C GLY A 52 4.72 0.79 -23.68
N PHE A 53 5.46 1.86 -23.96
CA PHE A 53 5.58 2.49 -25.27
C PHE A 53 6.82 2.04 -26.06
N SER A 54 7.59 1.07 -25.54
CA SER A 54 8.77 0.54 -26.23
C SER A 54 8.39 -0.20 -27.52
N GLU A 55 9.19 -0.03 -28.57
CA GLU A 55 9.11 -0.84 -29.80
C GLU A 55 9.50 -2.30 -29.56
N ILE A 56 10.26 -2.57 -28.49
CA ILE A 56 10.61 -3.92 -28.08
C ILE A 56 9.39 -4.53 -27.36
N GLN A 57 8.71 -5.46 -28.03
CA GLN A 57 7.47 -6.09 -27.54
C GLN A 57 7.60 -6.62 -26.10
N MET A 58 8.73 -7.25 -25.77
CA MET A 58 8.98 -7.76 -24.42
C MET A 58 8.92 -6.65 -23.36
N MET A 59 9.55 -5.50 -23.62
CA MET A 59 9.56 -4.35 -22.71
C MET A 59 8.17 -3.71 -22.61
N ALA A 60 7.45 -3.62 -23.73
CA ALA A 60 6.09 -3.07 -23.76
C ALA A 60 5.12 -3.88 -22.90
N VAL A 61 5.15 -5.21 -23.03
CA VAL A 61 4.30 -6.11 -22.22
C VAL A 61 4.70 -6.05 -20.75
N PHE A 62 6.00 -6.09 -20.45
CA PHE A 62 6.51 -6.03 -19.09
C PHE A 62 6.13 -4.73 -18.37
N GLY A 63 6.31 -3.58 -19.03
CA GLY A 63 5.94 -2.27 -18.49
C GLY A 63 4.46 -2.16 -18.17
N LYS A 64 3.58 -2.59 -19.09
CA LYS A 64 2.13 -2.57 -18.88
C LYS A 64 1.71 -3.49 -17.73
N LEU A 65 2.29 -4.68 -17.65
CA LEU A 65 1.97 -5.67 -16.62
C LEU A 65 2.39 -5.16 -15.23
N ILE A 66 3.64 -4.72 -15.07
CA ILE A 66 4.13 -4.24 -13.78
C ILE A 66 3.41 -2.97 -13.35
N GLY A 67 3.24 -2.00 -14.24
CA GLY A 67 2.50 -0.77 -13.93
C GLY A 67 1.09 -1.07 -13.40
N SER A 68 0.40 -2.01 -14.03
CA SER A 68 -0.94 -2.45 -13.60
C SER A 68 -0.92 -3.13 -12.23
N VAL A 69 0.02 -4.06 -12.01
CA VAL A 69 0.17 -4.76 -10.72
C VAL A 69 0.50 -3.77 -9.59
N MET A 70 1.31 -2.74 -9.85
CA MET A 70 1.65 -1.72 -8.86
C MET A 70 0.41 -0.91 -8.43
N LEU A 71 -0.41 -0.48 -9.38
CA LEU A 71 -1.65 0.24 -9.08
C LEU A 71 -2.64 -0.63 -8.31
N LEU A 72 -2.85 -1.87 -8.75
CA LEU A 72 -3.70 -2.83 -8.04
C LEU A 72 -3.20 -3.06 -6.62
N SER A 73 -1.90 -3.23 -6.44
CA SER A 73 -1.31 -3.44 -5.13
C SER A 73 -1.61 -2.30 -4.16
N VAL A 74 -1.57 -1.04 -4.61
CA VAL A 74 -1.87 0.09 -3.73
C VAL A 74 -3.34 0.09 -3.32
N ILE A 75 -4.24 -0.27 -4.24
CA ILE A 75 -5.67 -0.41 -3.96
C ILE A 75 -5.89 -1.48 -2.88
N TYR A 76 -5.28 -2.65 -3.01
CA TYR A 76 -5.37 -3.72 -2.00
C TYR A 76 -4.80 -3.28 -0.64
N THR A 77 -3.66 -2.59 -0.61
CA THR A 77 -3.07 -2.10 0.65
C THR A 77 -3.95 -1.05 1.34
N LEU A 78 -4.71 -0.24 0.61
CA LEU A 78 -5.54 0.82 1.21
C LEU A 78 -6.99 0.42 1.46
N THR A 79 -7.43 -0.72 0.90
CA THR A 79 -8.80 -1.24 1.07
C THR A 79 -8.81 -2.55 1.85
N LEU A 80 -8.23 -3.60 1.29
CA LEU A 80 -8.26 -4.95 1.85
C LEU A 80 -7.50 -5.03 3.18
N LEU A 81 -6.34 -4.39 3.29
CA LEU A 81 -5.56 -4.41 4.52
C LEU A 81 -6.29 -3.77 5.71
N PRO A 82 -6.85 -2.54 5.64
CA PRO A 82 -7.64 -2.00 6.75
C PRO A 82 -8.87 -2.85 7.09
N ILE A 83 -9.54 -3.47 6.11
CA ILE A 83 -10.65 -4.41 6.36
C ILE A 83 -10.16 -5.60 7.18
N LEU A 84 -9.05 -6.22 6.78
CA LEU A 84 -8.45 -7.35 7.49
C LEU A 84 -8.00 -6.95 8.90
N LEU A 85 -7.34 -5.80 9.06
CA LEU A 85 -6.93 -5.29 10.38
C LEU A 85 -8.13 -5.00 11.27
N ASN A 86 -9.28 -4.61 10.69
CA ASN A 86 -10.51 -4.39 11.45
C ASN A 86 -11.19 -5.70 11.87
N SER A 87 -11.31 -6.66 10.95
CA SER A 87 -12.00 -7.94 11.19
C SER A 87 -11.17 -8.94 12.00
N ILE A 88 -9.86 -8.95 11.83
CA ILE A 88 -8.97 -9.82 12.60
C ILE A 88 -8.70 -9.14 13.94
N LYS A 89 -9.03 -9.83 15.04
CA LYS A 89 -8.41 -9.53 16.34
C LYS A 89 -6.93 -9.86 16.20
N LEU A 90 -6.12 -8.88 15.81
CA LEU A 90 -4.68 -9.01 15.86
C LEU A 90 -4.36 -9.42 17.30
N LYS A 91 -3.94 -10.67 17.48
CA LYS A 91 -3.42 -11.13 18.76
C LYS A 91 -2.24 -10.21 19.05
N GLU A 92 -2.34 -9.41 20.11
CA GLU A 92 -1.24 -8.55 20.54
C GLU A 92 -0.06 -9.47 20.87
N GLU A 93 0.88 -9.60 19.94
CA GLU A 93 2.16 -10.22 20.22
C GLU A 93 2.93 -9.29 21.16
N GLY A 94 2.93 -9.67 22.44
CA GLY A 94 3.95 -9.27 23.40
C GLY A 94 3.66 -8.00 24.20
N LYS A 95 2.82 -8.14 25.24
CA LYS A 95 3.24 -7.66 26.56
C LYS A 95 3.75 -8.86 27.35
N LYS A 96 5.06 -9.07 27.31
CA LYS A 96 5.80 -9.72 28.40
C LYS A 96 6.53 -8.62 29.14
#